data_AF-A0A7I8KCJ3-F1
#
_entry.id   AF-A0A7I8KCJ3-F1
#
_cell.length_a   1.000
_cell.length_b   1.000
_cell.length_c   1.000
_cell.angle_alpha   90.00
_cell.angle_beta   90.00
_cell.angle_gamma   90.00
#
_symmetry.space_group_name_H-M   'P 1'
#
loop_
_entity.id
_entity.type
_entity.pdbx_description
1 polymer ?
#
loop_
_entity_poly.entity_id
_entity_poly.type
_entity_poly.pdbx_seq_one_letter_code
_entity_poly.pdbx_strand_id
1 'polypeptide(L)'
;MEPQVTGVVIISLPPPGDPSKGKTITAFALPDDPGDFLLHPEWQQRSIDVMAPPPAAAAAPVFPPSARWVSPRRAAVCVLGASMMVFAIWACLYSEAPFEFLRSSEERDRRRRDGESLLLPLFPKPGGPRFLNQGEVKLGSATGGRQVRMAVSSAAANSSAAFPIRGNIFPDGLYYTSIRVGNPPREYFLDVDTGSDLTWIQCDAPCQSCAKGPNPLYKPRKESIVPAGDSLCLELQRNQRAAPHDSSRQCDYEIAYADHSSSVGVLARDELRLEMAGGKQVRPSFVFGCAYDQQGQLSASPAKTDGILGLTGAKVSFPSQLSEQGLIANVVGHCIKNGGGGHLFLGVDFVPRRGMTWVAMADSPTSYYQMEIGRLTYGSRPLGNNRKSPGGAIFDTGSSYTYFTNEAYGDLLSSLKDTYPRLVRDESDQTLPVCWRAASPIRSVKHVRQFFSPLTLHFESKWWIMPRVLRIPPEGYLILNDLGNVCLGILNGTEVHDGSTTILGDISLRGQLVVYDNVERRIGWVQSDCRKPQRAADFPFL
;
A
#
# COMPACT_ATOMS: atom_id res chain seq x y z
N MET A 1 -21.54 -4.01 21.91
CA MET A 1 -20.47 -3.15 21.37
C MET A 1 -19.59 -4.06 20.54
N GLU A 2 -19.51 -3.84 19.23
CA GLU A 2 -18.53 -4.54 18.39
C GLU A 2 -17.12 -4.14 18.83
N PRO A 3 -16.16 -5.07 18.92
CA PRO A 3 -14.78 -4.73 19.25
C PRO A 3 -14.20 -3.88 18.11
N GLN A 4 -13.81 -2.64 18.42
CA GLN A 4 -13.11 -1.79 17.47
C GLN A 4 -11.64 -2.21 17.42
N VAL A 5 -11.22 -2.74 16.26
CA VAL A 5 -9.83 -3.08 15.99
C VAL A 5 -9.07 -1.78 15.71
N THR A 6 -8.23 -1.36 16.64
CA THR A 6 -7.28 -0.26 16.44
C THR A 6 -5.97 -0.87 15.96
N GLY A 7 -5.70 -0.81 14.66
CA GLY A 7 -4.42 -1.26 14.07
C GLY A 7 -3.51 -0.07 13.83
N VAL A 8 -2.44 0.08 14.62
CA VAL A 8 -1.35 1.03 14.33
C VAL A 8 -0.12 0.21 13.95
N VAL A 9 0.30 0.33 12.69
CA VAL A 9 1.48 -0.31 12.09
C VAL A 9 2.31 0.78 11.46
N ILE A 10 3.46 1.17 12.00
CA ILE A 10 4.28 2.18 11.32
C ILE A 10 5.77 1.90 11.50
N ILE A 11 6.60 2.26 10.52
CA ILE A 11 7.97 1.81 10.27
C ILE A 11 9.16 2.40 11.04
N SER A 12 10.19 1.58 11.24
CA SER A 12 11.52 2.01 11.69
C SER A 12 12.52 2.17 10.56
N LEU A 13 13.43 3.15 10.69
CA LEU A 13 14.54 3.29 9.75
C LEU A 13 15.69 2.33 10.10
N PRO A 14 16.47 1.85 9.11
CA PRO A 14 17.55 0.90 9.33
C PRO A 14 18.66 1.47 10.22
N PRO A 15 19.19 0.71 11.20
CA PRO A 15 20.25 1.17 12.10
C PRO A 15 21.51 1.62 11.33
N PRO A 16 22.22 2.69 11.73
CA PRO A 16 23.32 3.23 10.92
C PRO A 16 24.53 2.31 10.90
N GLY A 17 24.72 1.55 11.98
CA GLY A 17 25.82 0.60 12.13
C GLY A 17 25.53 -0.78 11.55
N ASP A 18 24.27 -1.07 11.20
CA ASP A 18 23.89 -2.37 10.63
C ASP A 18 22.68 -2.26 9.68
N PRO A 19 22.85 -1.65 8.50
CA PRO A 19 21.73 -1.44 7.57
C PRO A 19 21.10 -2.73 7.06
N SER A 20 21.74 -3.89 7.23
CA SER A 20 21.18 -5.16 6.78
C SER A 20 19.92 -5.54 7.54
N LYS A 21 19.69 -4.98 8.72
CA LYS A 21 18.42 -5.12 9.45
C LYS A 21 17.24 -4.49 8.72
N GLY A 22 17.52 -3.59 7.77
CA GLY A 22 16.48 -2.90 7.02
C GLY A 22 15.55 -2.10 7.92
N LYS A 23 14.44 -1.69 7.32
CA LYS A 23 13.30 -1.07 7.97
C LYS A 23 12.35 -2.15 8.47
N THR A 24 11.76 -1.92 9.63
CA THR A 24 10.86 -2.89 10.27
C THR A 24 9.43 -2.33 10.28
N ILE A 25 8.42 -3.13 9.90
CA ILE A 25 6.98 -2.78 9.95
C ILE A 25 6.29 -3.67 10.97
N THR A 26 5.53 -3.11 11.91
CA THR A 26 4.83 -3.88 12.94
C THR A 26 3.49 -3.38 13.38
N ALA A 27 2.56 -4.32 13.23
CA ALA A 27 1.23 -4.46 13.75
C ALA A 27 1.00 -4.61 15.22
N PHE A 28 0.28 -3.67 15.83
CA PHE A 28 -0.51 -4.05 16.98
C PHE A 28 -1.97 -3.72 16.76
N ALA A 29 -2.81 -4.75 16.87
CA ALA A 29 -4.20 -4.60 17.26
C ALA A 29 -4.22 -4.49 18.79
N LEU A 30 -4.56 -3.33 19.33
CA LEU A 30 -4.77 -3.20 20.78
C LEU A 30 -6.17 -3.71 21.13
N PRO A 31 -6.33 -4.79 21.92
CA PRO A 31 -7.58 -5.05 22.61
C PRO A 31 -7.79 -4.05 23.75
N ASP A 32 -9.04 -3.68 23.99
CA ASP A 32 -9.45 -2.80 25.09
C ASP A 32 -9.39 -3.53 26.45
N ASP A 33 -8.24 -3.47 27.16
CA ASP A 33 -8.17 -3.21 28.61
C ASP A 33 -6.72 -3.26 29.15
N PRO A 34 -6.29 -2.37 30.07
CA PRO A 34 -5.12 -2.57 30.91
C PRO A 34 -5.55 -3.16 32.25
N GLY A 35 -5.51 -4.50 32.38
CA GLY A 35 -5.89 -5.21 33.61
C GLY A 35 -4.87 -6.25 34.05
N ASP A 36 -4.13 -5.92 35.11
CA ASP A 36 -3.41 -6.79 36.06
C ASP A 36 -2.60 -7.99 35.53
N PHE A 37 -1.30 -7.77 35.32
CA PHE A 37 -0.29 -8.81 35.43
C PHE A 37 -0.08 -9.18 36.91
N LEU A 38 -0.83 -10.17 37.40
CA LEU A 38 -0.43 -10.94 38.57
C LEU A 38 0.05 -12.33 38.17
N LEU A 39 1.33 -12.56 38.44
CA LEU A 39 2.02 -13.84 38.35
C LEU A 39 1.38 -14.86 39.31
N HIS A 40 0.97 -16.03 38.81
CA HIS A 40 1.11 -17.29 39.56
C HIS A 40 1.26 -18.49 38.61
N PRO A 41 2.17 -19.43 38.92
CA PRO A 41 2.44 -20.62 38.12
C PRO A 41 1.56 -21.79 38.57
N GLU A 42 1.13 -22.63 37.63
CA GLU A 42 0.91 -24.10 37.78
C GLU A 42 0.04 -24.61 36.62
N TRP A 43 0.64 -25.37 35.70
CA TRP A 43 -0.11 -26.24 34.79
C TRP A 43 0.23 -27.69 35.12
N GLN A 44 -0.70 -28.31 35.85
CA GLN A 44 -0.76 -29.74 36.08
C GLN A 44 -1.24 -30.47 34.82
N GLN A 45 -0.55 -31.57 34.51
CA GLN A 45 -0.85 -32.56 33.49
C GLN A 45 -2.34 -32.98 33.47
N ARG A 46 -2.98 -32.84 32.31
CA ARG A 46 -4.15 -33.65 31.95
C ARG A 46 -3.93 -34.30 30.60
N SER A 47 -3.79 -35.62 30.66
CA SER A 47 -3.88 -36.60 29.58
C SER A 47 -5.25 -36.52 28.89
N ILE A 48 -5.25 -36.41 27.56
CA ILE A 48 -6.44 -36.65 26.73
C ILE A 48 -6.22 -37.98 26.02
N ASP A 49 -7.10 -38.94 26.34
CA ASP A 49 -7.18 -40.24 25.69
C ASP A 49 -7.58 -40.11 24.22
N VAL A 50 -6.82 -40.78 23.36
CA VAL A 50 -7.06 -40.89 21.92
C VAL A 50 -8.05 -42.03 21.67
N MET A 51 -9.30 -41.71 21.31
CA MET A 51 -10.23 -42.69 20.73
C MET A 51 -9.92 -42.89 19.24
N ALA A 52 -9.58 -44.13 18.88
CA ALA A 52 -9.38 -44.58 17.51
C ALA A 52 -10.70 -44.65 16.71
N PRO A 53 -10.70 -44.36 15.41
CA PRO A 53 -11.87 -44.56 14.54
C PRO A 53 -12.01 -46.03 14.11
N PRO A 54 -13.25 -46.52 13.84
CA PRO A 54 -13.50 -47.88 13.38
C PRO A 54 -13.12 -48.09 11.90
N PRO A 55 -12.87 -49.33 11.47
CA PRO A 55 -12.34 -49.61 10.14
C PRO A 55 -13.39 -49.46 9.03
N ALA A 56 -12.94 -48.94 7.89
CA ALA A 56 -13.73 -48.78 6.67
C ALA A 56 -14.03 -50.14 6.02
N ALA A 57 -15.31 -50.39 5.72
CA ALA A 57 -15.75 -51.51 4.90
C ALA A 57 -15.50 -51.22 3.40
N ALA A 58 -14.95 -52.22 2.70
CA ALA A 58 -14.64 -52.18 1.28
C ALA A 58 -15.91 -52.16 0.42
N ALA A 59 -15.99 -51.23 -0.53
CA ALA A 59 -16.97 -51.22 -1.61
C ALA A 59 -16.30 -51.58 -2.93
N ALA A 60 -16.88 -52.55 -3.65
CA ALA A 60 -16.42 -53.10 -4.92
C ALA A 60 -16.53 -52.10 -6.10
N PRO A 61 -15.76 -52.29 -7.19
CA PRO A 61 -15.72 -51.36 -8.31
C PRO A 61 -16.96 -51.50 -9.21
N VAL A 62 -17.61 -50.37 -9.50
CA VAL A 62 -18.67 -50.25 -10.51
C VAL A 62 -18.01 -49.87 -11.84
N PHE A 63 -18.11 -50.77 -12.83
CA PHE A 63 -17.68 -50.52 -14.21
C PHE A 63 -18.68 -49.60 -14.94
N PRO A 64 -18.23 -48.69 -15.81
CA PRO A 64 -19.13 -47.84 -16.59
C PRO A 64 -19.71 -48.60 -17.79
N PRO A 65 -20.96 -48.35 -18.20
CA PRO A 65 -21.50 -48.95 -19.41
C PRO A 65 -20.93 -48.27 -20.66
N SER A 66 -20.62 -49.14 -21.61
CA SER A 66 -20.19 -48.92 -22.99
C SER A 66 -20.82 -47.71 -23.71
N ALA A 67 -19.95 -46.98 -24.42
CA ALA A 67 -20.25 -45.92 -25.36
C ALA A 67 -21.40 -46.27 -26.32
N ARG A 68 -22.51 -45.54 -26.22
CA ARG A 68 -23.57 -45.55 -27.22
C ARG A 68 -23.23 -44.58 -28.34
N TRP A 69 -23.25 -45.09 -29.55
CA TRP A 69 -23.07 -44.36 -30.79
C TRP A 69 -24.04 -43.18 -30.89
N VAL A 70 -23.49 -41.97 -31.04
CA VAL A 70 -24.27 -40.75 -31.21
C VAL A 70 -24.78 -40.71 -32.64
N SER A 71 -26.10 -40.70 -32.82
CA SER A 71 -26.74 -40.59 -34.13
C SER A 71 -26.24 -39.36 -34.90
N PRO A 72 -26.05 -39.41 -36.23
CA PRO A 72 -25.46 -38.33 -37.03
C PRO A 72 -26.17 -36.97 -36.90
N ARG A 73 -27.46 -36.96 -36.52
CA ARG A 73 -28.22 -35.72 -36.25
C ARG A 73 -27.82 -35.01 -34.95
N ARG A 74 -27.33 -35.72 -33.94
CA ARG A 74 -26.87 -35.12 -32.66
C ARG A 74 -25.44 -34.60 -32.76
N ALA A 75 -24.58 -35.24 -33.56
CA ALA A 75 -23.24 -34.73 -33.86
C ALA A 75 -23.28 -33.38 -34.61
N ALA A 76 -24.19 -33.24 -35.59
CA ALA A 76 -24.36 -31.98 -36.31
C ALA A 76 -24.80 -30.81 -35.41
N VAL A 77 -25.68 -31.06 -34.44
CA VAL A 77 -26.12 -30.04 -33.47
C VAL A 77 -25.00 -29.64 -32.52
N CYS A 78 -24.16 -30.60 -32.08
CA CYS A 78 -22.99 -30.30 -31.25
C CYS A 78 -21.93 -29.48 -32.01
N VAL A 79 -21.70 -29.76 -33.29
CA VAL A 79 -20.74 -29.01 -34.12
C VAL A 79 -21.24 -27.59 -34.39
N LEU A 80 -22.54 -27.42 -34.68
CA LEU A 80 -23.14 -26.08 -34.83
C LEU A 80 -23.10 -25.28 -33.52
N GLY A 81 -23.37 -25.93 -32.38
CA GLY A 81 -23.25 -25.32 -31.06
C GLY A 81 -21.83 -24.88 -30.73
N ALA A 82 -20.83 -25.74 -30.98
CA ALA A 82 -19.43 -25.41 -30.77
C ALA A 82 -18.96 -24.27 -31.70
N SER A 83 -19.39 -24.27 -32.96
CA SER A 83 -19.05 -23.22 -33.92
C SER A 83 -19.66 -21.87 -33.54
N MET A 84 -20.89 -21.86 -33.01
CA MET A 84 -21.52 -20.65 -32.48
C MET A 84 -20.82 -20.13 -31.23
N MET A 85 -20.35 -21.02 -30.35
CA MET A 85 -19.63 -20.64 -29.15
C MET A 85 -18.25 -20.04 -29.49
N VAL A 86 -17.55 -20.62 -30.47
CA VAL A 86 -16.29 -20.06 -30.99
C VAL A 86 -16.52 -18.71 -31.67
N PHE A 87 -17.59 -18.54 -32.44
CA PHE A 87 -17.93 -17.26 -33.05
C PHE A 87 -18.30 -16.20 -32.01
N ALA A 88 -19.01 -16.57 -30.94
CA ALA A 88 -19.33 -15.67 -29.83
C ALA A 88 -18.07 -15.26 -29.04
N ILE A 89 -17.15 -16.19 -28.79
CA ILE A 89 -15.86 -15.90 -28.15
C ILE A 89 -15.00 -15.01 -29.06
N TRP A 90 -14.97 -15.29 -30.36
CA TRP A 90 -14.27 -14.46 -31.34
C TRP A 90 -14.85 -13.04 -31.41
N ALA A 91 -16.18 -12.90 -31.46
CA ALA A 91 -16.86 -11.61 -31.44
C ALA A 91 -16.64 -10.83 -30.13
N CYS A 92 -16.62 -11.50 -28.98
CA CYS A 92 -16.32 -10.87 -27.68
C CYS A 92 -14.84 -10.44 -27.55
N LEU A 93 -13.92 -11.13 -28.21
CA LEU A 93 -12.49 -10.83 -28.15
C LEU A 93 -12.03 -9.81 -29.19
N TYR A 94 -12.75 -9.66 -30.31
CA TYR A 94 -12.32 -8.84 -31.45
C TYR A 94 -13.29 -7.73 -31.90
N SER A 95 -14.48 -7.59 -31.31
CA SER A 95 -15.34 -6.44 -31.64
C SER A 95 -15.02 -5.22 -30.77
N GLU A 96 -14.50 -4.18 -31.40
CA GLU A 96 -14.45 -2.80 -30.87
C GLU A 96 -15.88 -2.21 -30.95
N ALA A 97 -16.77 -2.59 -30.04
CA ALA A 97 -18.04 -1.89 -29.81
C ALA A 97 -18.50 -2.09 -28.36
N PRO A 98 -18.55 -1.03 -27.53
CA PRO A 98 -18.82 -1.16 -26.10
C PRO A 98 -20.31 -1.30 -25.80
N PHE A 99 -20.52 -1.84 -24.60
CA PHE A 99 -21.73 -2.04 -23.84
C PHE A 99 -22.57 -0.75 -23.69
N GLU A 100 -23.37 -0.40 -24.70
CA GLU A 100 -24.38 0.68 -24.63
C GLU A 100 -25.82 0.18 -24.40
N PHE A 101 -26.02 -1.14 -24.22
CA PHE A 101 -27.37 -1.73 -24.27
C PHE A 101 -28.07 -2.02 -22.94
N LEU A 102 -27.43 -1.82 -21.78
CA LEU A 102 -28.08 -1.97 -20.46
C LEU A 102 -28.31 -0.66 -19.68
N ARG A 103 -27.95 0.50 -20.25
CA ARG A 103 -28.30 1.82 -19.69
C ARG A 103 -29.46 2.53 -20.41
N SER A 104 -29.90 1.99 -21.56
CA SER A 104 -30.94 2.58 -22.42
C SER A 104 -32.40 2.32 -21.94
N SER A 105 -32.62 1.52 -20.89
CA SER A 105 -34.00 1.17 -20.47
C SER A 105 -34.60 2.05 -19.36
N GLU A 106 -33.80 2.81 -18.59
CA GLU A 106 -34.33 3.63 -17.47
C GLU A 106 -34.34 5.14 -17.75
N GLU A 107 -33.79 5.60 -18.87
CA GLU A 107 -33.69 7.05 -19.16
C GLU A 107 -34.58 7.51 -20.34
N ARG A 108 -35.46 6.61 -20.82
CA ARG A 108 -36.39 6.86 -21.93
C ARG A 108 -37.74 7.45 -21.51
N ASP A 109 -37.85 8.04 -20.31
CA ASP A 109 -39.12 8.61 -19.82
C ASP A 109 -39.06 10.09 -19.38
N ARG A 110 -37.98 10.83 -19.68
CA ARG A 110 -37.89 12.25 -19.30
C ARG A 110 -37.38 13.27 -20.33
N ARG A 111 -37.14 12.88 -21.58
CA ARG A 111 -36.79 13.85 -22.64
C ARG A 111 -37.68 13.71 -23.86
N ARG A 112 -38.93 14.15 -23.71
CA ARG A 112 -39.82 14.47 -24.83
C ARG A 112 -40.73 15.64 -24.47
N ARG A 113 -40.14 16.81 -24.19
CA ARG A 113 -40.79 18.11 -24.34
C ARG A 113 -39.75 19.23 -24.38
N ASP A 114 -39.65 19.85 -25.54
CA ASP A 114 -39.24 21.22 -25.88
C ASP A 114 -37.80 21.64 -25.48
N GLY A 115 -36.87 21.97 -26.39
CA GLY A 115 -37.00 22.33 -27.79
C GLY A 115 -37.49 23.75 -27.99
N GLU A 116 -36.69 24.77 -27.63
CA GLU A 116 -36.55 25.98 -28.44
C GLU A 116 -35.33 26.83 -28.05
N SER A 117 -34.72 27.36 -29.10
CA SER A 117 -33.43 28.03 -29.21
C SER A 117 -33.54 29.53 -28.94
N LEU A 118 -32.52 30.19 -28.38
CA LEU A 118 -32.09 31.51 -28.87
C LEU A 118 -30.70 31.94 -28.37
N LEU A 119 -29.91 32.50 -29.30
CA LEU A 119 -28.56 33.04 -29.17
C LEU A 119 -28.50 34.41 -28.42
N LEU A 120 -27.43 34.59 -27.61
CA LEU A 120 -26.51 35.75 -27.35
C LEU A 120 -27.06 37.21 -27.29
N PRO A 121 -26.48 38.19 -26.53
CA PRO A 121 -25.02 38.44 -26.33
C PRO A 121 -24.58 39.05 -24.96
N LEU A 122 -23.32 39.50 -24.90
CA LEU A 122 -22.50 39.99 -23.77
C LEU A 122 -22.65 41.48 -23.35
N PHE A 123 -22.28 41.76 -22.06
CA PHE A 123 -21.80 43.01 -21.37
C PHE A 123 -22.78 44.18 -21.07
N PRO A 124 -22.51 45.13 -20.11
CA PRO A 124 -21.59 45.19 -18.93
C PRO A 124 -22.24 45.71 -17.59
N LYS A 125 -21.45 45.81 -16.49
CA LYS A 125 -21.77 46.45 -15.18
C LYS A 125 -22.02 47.98 -15.26
N PRO A 126 -22.76 48.61 -14.31
CA PRO A 126 -22.10 49.35 -13.20
C PRO A 126 -22.90 49.51 -11.86
N GLY A 127 -22.17 49.80 -10.76
CA GLY A 127 -22.59 50.73 -9.67
C GLY A 127 -23.40 50.22 -8.45
N GLY A 128 -22.86 50.41 -7.23
CA GLY A 128 -23.62 50.43 -5.94
C GLY A 128 -24.35 51.78 -5.73
N PRO A 129 -24.88 52.18 -4.52
CA PRO A 129 -24.50 51.78 -3.14
C PRO A 129 -25.63 51.60 -2.07
N ARG A 130 -25.22 51.12 -0.87
CA ARG A 130 -25.72 51.27 0.55
C ARG A 130 -27.18 51.69 0.86
N PHE A 131 -27.83 51.02 1.85
CA PHE A 131 -28.11 51.53 3.22
C PHE A 131 -28.81 50.50 4.15
N LEU A 132 -28.70 50.78 5.46
CA LEU A 132 -29.11 50.11 6.73
C LEU A 132 -30.58 49.61 6.78
N ASN A 133 -31.05 48.69 7.65
CA ASN A 133 -30.91 48.65 9.11
C ASN A 133 -31.49 47.35 9.73
N GLN A 134 -30.97 46.99 10.91
CA GLN A 134 -31.54 46.31 12.10
C GLN A 134 -32.78 45.38 12.04
N GLY A 135 -32.66 44.24 12.74
CA GLY A 135 -33.78 43.49 13.31
C GLY A 135 -33.35 42.16 13.96
N GLU A 136 -33.20 42.16 15.29
CA GLU A 136 -33.23 40.95 16.12
C GLU A 136 -34.60 40.26 16.02
N VAL A 137 -34.65 38.93 16.18
CA VAL A 137 -35.46 38.19 17.19
C VAL A 137 -35.75 36.72 16.76
N LYS A 138 -35.46 35.82 17.71
CA LYS A 138 -36.00 34.47 18.02
C LYS A 138 -35.76 33.25 17.11
N LEU A 139 -34.97 32.36 17.72
CA LEU A 139 -35.12 30.91 17.86
C LEU A 139 -36.50 30.33 17.47
N GLY A 140 -36.49 29.52 16.41
CA GLY A 140 -37.58 28.66 15.98
C GLY A 140 -37.02 27.43 15.28
N SER A 141 -37.19 26.27 15.91
CA SER A 141 -36.91 24.95 15.36
C SER A 141 -37.83 24.67 14.17
N ALA A 142 -37.26 24.41 13.00
CA ALA A 142 -37.96 23.77 11.89
C ALA A 142 -36.97 23.02 11.00
N THR A 143 -37.17 21.71 10.98
CA THR A 143 -36.56 20.70 10.13
C THR A 143 -36.76 21.03 8.64
N GLY A 144 -35.66 21.04 7.86
CA GLY A 144 -35.75 21.29 6.42
C GLY A 144 -34.42 21.68 5.76
N GLY A 145 -33.34 20.95 6.07
CA GLY A 145 -32.03 21.16 5.45
C GLY A 145 -32.04 20.75 3.98
N ARG A 146 -32.37 21.69 3.10
CA ARG A 146 -32.14 21.62 1.66
C ARG A 146 -30.63 21.52 1.45
N GLN A 147 -30.13 20.30 1.21
CA GLN A 147 -28.75 20.08 0.78
C GLN A 147 -28.50 20.89 -0.50
N VAL A 148 -27.81 22.01 -0.35
CA VAL A 148 -27.10 22.63 -1.47
C VAL A 148 -25.96 21.68 -1.78
N ARG A 149 -26.21 20.70 -2.65
CA ARG A 149 -25.14 20.01 -3.37
C ARG A 149 -24.43 21.07 -4.19
N MET A 150 -23.37 21.64 -3.62
CA MET A 150 -22.31 22.23 -4.43
C MET A 150 -21.81 21.08 -5.29
N ALA A 151 -22.22 21.08 -6.56
CA ALA A 151 -21.62 20.25 -7.57
C ALA A 151 -20.16 20.73 -7.68
N VAL A 152 -19.28 20.10 -6.90
CA VAL A 152 -17.86 20.11 -7.21
C VAL A 152 -17.77 19.43 -8.57
N SER A 153 -17.53 20.24 -9.60
CA SER A 153 -17.16 19.77 -10.92
C SER A 153 -15.94 18.87 -10.73
N SER A 154 -16.16 17.56 -10.61
CA SER A 154 -15.12 16.53 -10.61
C SER A 154 -14.58 16.37 -12.03
N ALA A 155 -13.99 17.43 -12.57
CA ALA A 155 -12.90 17.24 -13.51
C ALA A 155 -11.77 16.65 -12.67
N ALA A 156 -11.62 15.32 -12.69
CA ALA A 156 -10.47 14.67 -12.08
C ALA A 156 -9.22 15.43 -12.53
N ALA A 157 -8.40 15.86 -11.57
CA ALA A 157 -7.15 16.52 -11.89
C ALA A 157 -6.28 15.51 -12.64
N ASN A 158 -6.24 15.64 -13.97
CA ASN A 158 -5.41 14.82 -14.88
C ASN A 158 -3.96 15.29 -14.85
N SER A 159 -3.45 15.58 -13.66
CA SER A 159 -2.07 16.01 -13.46
C SER A 159 -1.41 15.03 -12.51
N SER A 160 -0.18 14.68 -12.82
CA SER A 160 0.66 13.85 -11.97
C SER A 160 1.90 14.59 -11.51
N ALA A 161 2.48 14.12 -10.41
CA ALA A 161 3.84 14.48 -9.99
C ALA A 161 4.68 13.20 -9.96
N ALA A 162 5.97 13.29 -10.26
CA ALA A 162 6.88 12.17 -10.22
C ALA A 162 8.15 12.54 -9.45
N PHE A 163 8.66 11.59 -8.68
CA PHE A 163 9.79 11.77 -7.80
C PHE A 163 10.79 10.62 -8.03
N PRO A 164 12.10 10.91 -8.15
CA PRO A 164 13.09 9.85 -8.20
C PRO A 164 13.17 9.15 -6.84
N ILE A 165 13.24 7.82 -6.85
CA ILE A 165 13.57 7.02 -5.68
C ILE A 165 15.08 6.74 -5.70
N ARG A 166 15.72 6.92 -4.55
CA ARG A 166 17.14 6.60 -4.29
C ARG A 166 17.21 5.51 -3.21
N GLY A 167 18.41 5.02 -2.95
CA GLY A 167 18.66 3.97 -1.96
C GLY A 167 18.59 2.56 -2.55
N ASN A 168 18.75 1.58 -1.67
CA ASN A 168 18.80 0.16 -1.97
C ASN A 168 18.54 -0.65 -0.68
N ILE A 169 18.09 -1.90 -0.80
CA ILE A 169 17.87 -2.76 0.38
C ILE A 169 19.18 -3.04 1.10
N PHE A 170 20.24 -3.29 0.34
CA PHE A 170 21.58 -3.49 0.87
C PHE A 170 22.58 -2.65 0.07
N PRO A 171 23.46 -1.85 0.70
CA PRO A 171 23.65 -1.68 2.14
C PRO A 171 22.86 -0.50 2.72
N ASP A 172 21.85 0.06 2.03
CA ASP A 172 21.17 1.25 2.57
C ASP A 172 20.03 0.91 3.52
N GLY A 173 19.47 -0.29 3.41
CA GLY A 173 18.31 -0.72 4.18
C GLY A 173 17.03 -0.01 3.77
N LEU A 174 17.03 0.96 2.86
CA LEU A 174 15.84 1.77 2.58
C LEU A 174 15.80 2.38 1.19
N TYR A 175 14.59 2.76 0.77
CA TYR A 175 14.34 3.60 -0.39
C TYR A 175 13.69 4.91 0.00
N TYR A 176 14.28 6.01 -0.45
CA TYR A 176 13.85 7.35 -0.09
C TYR A 176 13.71 8.24 -1.31
N THR A 177 12.90 9.28 -1.17
CA THR A 177 12.75 10.33 -2.19
C THR A 177 12.99 11.70 -1.56
N SER A 178 12.76 12.78 -2.31
CA SER A 178 12.97 14.13 -1.81
C SER A 178 11.78 15.03 -2.12
N ILE A 179 11.32 15.78 -1.12
CA ILE A 179 10.35 16.86 -1.29
C ILE A 179 11.01 18.20 -0.94
N ARG A 180 10.39 19.30 -1.38
CA ARG A 180 10.87 20.66 -1.10
C ARG A 180 9.84 21.44 -0.32
N VAL A 181 10.21 21.91 0.87
CA VAL A 181 9.31 22.58 1.83
C VAL A 181 9.87 23.97 2.19
N GLY A 182 8.97 24.93 2.37
CA GLY A 182 9.26 26.26 2.88
C GLY A 182 9.52 27.33 1.82
N ASN A 183 9.77 28.55 2.29
CA ASN A 183 10.10 29.71 1.46
C ASN A 183 11.27 30.51 2.08
N PRO A 184 12.50 30.44 1.53
CA PRO A 184 12.88 29.73 0.30
C PRO A 184 12.79 28.19 0.44
N PRO A 185 12.50 27.45 -0.65
CA PRO A 185 12.29 26.01 -0.60
C PRO A 185 13.58 25.27 -0.25
N ARG A 186 13.50 24.36 0.72
CA ARG A 186 14.59 23.47 1.14
C ARG A 186 14.23 22.02 0.86
N GLU A 187 15.23 21.25 0.45
CA GLU A 187 15.07 19.83 0.11
C GLU A 187 15.20 18.97 1.37
N TYR A 188 14.31 17.99 1.50
CA TYR A 188 14.29 17.01 2.59
C TYR A 188 14.16 15.60 2.00
N PHE A 189 15.01 14.69 2.46
CA PHE A 189 15.03 13.29 2.04
C PHE A 189 14.13 12.48 2.92
N LEU A 190 13.09 11.87 2.37
CA LEU A 190 12.07 11.18 3.15
C LEU A 190 11.97 9.73 2.73
N ASP A 191 11.90 8.86 3.72
CA ASP A 191 11.68 7.46 3.50
C ASP A 191 10.33 7.20 2.82
N VAL A 192 10.30 6.41 1.75
CA VAL A 192 9.08 6.15 0.99
C VAL A 192 8.25 5.10 1.72
N ASP A 193 7.06 5.49 2.16
CA ASP A 193 6.30 4.68 3.09
C ASP A 193 4.80 4.64 2.75
N THR A 194 4.34 3.48 2.27
CA THR A 194 2.94 3.21 1.97
C THR A 194 2.16 2.61 3.15
N GLY A 195 2.82 2.40 4.29
CA GLY A 195 2.25 1.96 5.57
C GLY A 195 1.96 3.09 6.55
N SER A 196 2.51 4.31 6.39
CA SER A 196 2.23 5.44 7.27
C SER A 196 1.27 6.50 6.72
N ASP A 197 0.46 7.03 7.63
CA ASP A 197 -0.47 8.12 7.36
C ASP A 197 0.24 9.47 7.26
N LEU A 198 0.97 9.88 8.31
CA LEU A 198 1.52 11.22 8.42
C LEU A 198 2.95 11.29 7.85
N THR A 199 3.17 12.23 6.93
CA THR A 199 4.52 12.67 6.58
C THR A 199 5.09 13.55 7.68
N TRP A 200 6.33 13.31 8.11
CA TRP A 200 7.03 14.15 9.08
C TRP A 200 8.48 14.40 8.69
N ILE A 201 9.02 15.51 9.21
CA ILE A 201 10.38 15.99 8.97
C ILE A 201 10.97 16.44 10.32
N GLN A 202 12.25 16.19 10.54
CA GLN A 202 12.96 16.68 11.73
C GLN A 202 13.00 18.20 11.79
N CYS A 203 12.75 18.72 12.98
CA CYS A 203 12.61 20.15 13.23
C CYS A 203 13.62 20.72 14.21
N ASP A 204 13.96 21.98 13.98
CA ASP A 204 14.70 22.84 14.89
C ASP A 204 13.74 23.35 15.97
N ALA A 205 13.43 22.48 16.91
CA ALA A 205 12.72 22.76 18.14
C ALA A 205 13.56 22.22 19.33
N PRO A 206 13.22 22.50 20.60
CA PRO A 206 13.91 21.92 21.75
C PRO A 206 13.90 20.39 21.64
N CYS A 207 15.02 19.87 21.16
CA CYS A 207 15.17 18.48 20.80
C CYS A 207 15.38 17.65 22.06
N GLN A 208 14.60 16.59 22.24
CA GLN A 208 14.81 15.63 23.34
C GLN A 208 15.73 14.49 22.87
N SER A 209 15.30 13.73 21.87
CA SER A 209 16.08 12.65 21.24
C SER A 209 15.96 12.73 19.71
N CYS A 210 16.65 13.67 19.07
CA CYS A 210 16.61 13.77 17.60
C CYS A 210 17.86 13.17 17.00
N ALA A 211 17.64 12.25 16.10
CA ALA A 211 18.70 11.76 15.26
C ALA A 211 19.02 12.80 14.17
N LYS A 212 20.20 12.72 13.55
CA LYS A 212 20.68 13.75 12.63
C LYS A 212 20.44 13.35 11.18
N GLY A 213 19.52 14.05 10.52
CA GLY A 213 19.30 13.98 9.06
C GLY A 213 20.47 14.50 8.21
N PRO A 214 20.50 14.18 6.90
CA PRO A 214 21.47 14.71 5.95
C PRO A 214 21.28 16.20 5.64
N ASN A 215 20.09 16.78 5.88
CA ASN A 215 19.79 18.18 5.60
C ASN A 215 19.63 18.99 6.90
N PRO A 216 19.78 20.34 6.84
CA PRO A 216 19.48 21.20 7.98
C PRO A 216 18.03 21.07 8.44
N LEU A 217 17.84 20.97 9.76
CA LEU A 217 16.53 20.86 10.40
C LEU A 217 15.55 21.94 9.90
N TYR A 218 14.28 21.55 9.75
CA TYR A 218 13.21 22.48 9.39
C TYR A 218 12.96 23.45 10.56
N LYS A 219 12.91 24.76 10.29
CA LYS A 219 12.68 25.77 11.32
C LYS A 219 11.23 26.26 11.26
N PRO A 220 10.33 25.75 12.13
CA PRO A 220 8.94 26.19 12.10
C PRO A 220 8.82 27.66 12.52
N ARG A 221 7.97 28.40 11.81
CA ARG A 221 7.49 29.71 12.27
C ARG A 221 6.32 29.51 13.23
N LYS A 222 6.13 30.42 14.18
CA LYS A 222 5.04 30.31 15.17
C LYS A 222 3.67 30.27 14.49
N GLU A 223 3.53 31.00 13.38
CA GLU A 223 2.32 31.09 12.57
C GLU A 223 2.11 29.85 11.69
N SER A 224 3.16 29.04 11.48
CA SER A 224 3.08 27.77 10.75
C SER A 224 2.56 26.62 11.63
N ILE A 225 2.51 26.77 12.96
CA ILE A 225 2.04 25.71 13.83
C ILE A 225 0.52 25.55 13.69
N VAL A 226 0.09 24.32 13.43
CA VAL A 226 -1.33 23.99 13.23
C VAL A 226 -2.04 23.95 14.58
N PRO A 227 -3.18 24.62 14.75
CA PRO A 227 -3.94 24.59 16.00
C PRO A 227 -4.67 23.25 16.19
N ALA A 228 -4.98 22.90 17.44
CA ALA A 228 -5.67 21.63 17.76
C ALA A 228 -7.05 21.48 17.09
N GLY A 229 -7.75 22.59 16.82
CA GLY A 229 -9.05 22.57 16.15
C GLY A 229 -9.01 22.42 14.62
N ASP A 230 -7.81 22.28 14.01
CA ASP A 230 -7.67 22.08 12.58
C ASP A 230 -8.26 20.71 12.16
N SER A 231 -8.92 20.65 11.00
CA SER A 231 -9.58 19.42 10.54
C SER A 231 -8.63 18.24 10.37
N LEU A 232 -7.38 18.49 9.93
CA LEU A 232 -6.37 17.45 9.80
C LEU A 232 -5.85 16.99 11.17
N CYS A 233 -5.82 17.89 12.15
CA CYS A 233 -5.49 17.53 13.53
C CYS A 233 -6.55 16.61 14.13
N LEU A 234 -7.83 16.98 13.97
CA LEU A 234 -8.95 16.19 14.47
C LEU A 234 -9.01 14.80 13.81
N GLU A 235 -8.67 14.70 12.53
CA GLU A 235 -8.57 13.39 11.85
C GLU A 235 -7.43 12.55 12.43
N LEU A 236 -6.25 13.14 12.64
CA LEU A 236 -5.09 12.45 13.22
C LEU A 236 -5.39 11.98 14.66
N GLN A 237 -5.99 12.85 15.47
CA GLN A 237 -6.35 12.55 16.86
C GLN A 237 -7.51 11.56 16.98
N ARG A 238 -8.43 11.46 16.02
CA ARG A 238 -9.44 10.39 16.03
C ARG A 238 -8.80 9.00 15.97
N ASN A 239 -7.65 8.89 15.32
CA ASN A 239 -6.91 7.64 15.19
C ASN A 239 -5.93 7.40 16.35
N GLN A 240 -5.63 8.42 17.17
CA GLN A 240 -4.75 8.34 18.33
C GLN A 240 -5.59 8.44 19.62
N ARG A 241 -5.64 7.39 20.44
CA ARG A 241 -6.40 7.38 21.71
C ARG A 241 -5.89 8.34 22.80
N ALA A 242 -5.11 9.38 22.45
CA ALA A 242 -4.77 10.42 23.39
C ALA A 242 -6.04 11.23 23.68
N ALA A 243 -6.42 11.31 24.96
CA ALA A 243 -7.41 12.29 25.39
C ALA A 243 -6.97 13.66 24.84
N PRO A 244 -7.89 14.49 24.32
CA PRO A 244 -7.54 15.86 23.97
C PRO A 244 -6.90 16.44 25.22
N HIS A 245 -5.60 16.72 25.17
CA HIS A 245 -4.98 17.51 26.20
C HIS A 245 -5.70 18.85 26.10
N ASP A 246 -6.66 19.08 27.00
CA ASP A 246 -7.63 20.18 27.00
C ASP A 246 -6.95 21.57 27.22
N SER A 247 -5.65 21.63 26.96
CA SER A 247 -4.73 22.73 27.18
C SER A 247 -3.76 22.98 26.01
N SER A 248 -3.70 22.16 24.95
CA SER A 248 -2.77 22.43 23.84
C SER A 248 -3.38 23.39 22.81
N ARG A 249 -2.77 24.58 22.66
CA ARG A 249 -3.10 25.55 21.58
C ARG A 249 -2.66 25.05 20.20
N GLN A 250 -1.90 23.96 20.15
CA GLN A 250 -1.23 23.40 18.98
C GLN A 250 -1.60 21.93 18.80
N CYS A 251 -1.51 21.43 17.58
CA CYS A 251 -1.78 20.05 17.28
C CYS A 251 -0.52 19.21 17.50
N ASP A 252 -0.43 18.57 18.67
CA ASP A 252 0.62 17.60 18.96
C ASP A 252 0.27 16.25 18.32
N TYR A 253 1.31 15.50 17.93
CA TYR A 253 1.16 14.12 17.48
C TYR A 253 2.20 13.24 18.15
N GLU A 254 1.83 11.98 18.36
CA GLU A 254 2.73 10.90 18.68
C GLU A 254 2.49 9.75 17.70
N ILE A 255 3.53 9.35 17.00
CA ILE A 255 3.53 8.15 16.18
C ILE A 255 4.38 7.13 16.90
N ALA A 256 3.75 6.06 17.36
CA ALA A 256 4.46 4.86 17.76
C ALA A 256 4.69 4.00 16.53
N TYR A 257 5.93 3.57 16.38
CA TYR A 257 6.35 2.65 15.36
C TYR A 257 6.47 1.24 15.93
N ALA A 258 6.34 0.35 14.98
CA ALA A 258 6.44 -1.06 14.97
C ALA A 258 7.54 -1.71 15.79
N ASP A 259 8.73 -1.18 15.63
CA ASP A 259 9.98 -1.63 16.23
C ASP A 259 10.16 -1.07 17.64
N HIS A 260 9.09 -0.48 18.21
CA HIS A 260 9.08 0.27 19.45
C HIS A 260 9.84 1.61 19.39
N SER A 261 10.19 2.09 18.19
CA SER A 261 10.56 3.49 18.03
C SER A 261 9.32 4.39 18.09
N SER A 262 9.52 5.68 18.32
CA SER A 262 8.43 6.66 18.26
C SER A 262 8.93 7.96 17.65
N SER A 263 8.00 8.77 17.14
CA SER A 263 8.24 10.14 16.73
C SER A 263 7.16 11.01 17.35
N VAL A 264 7.58 11.99 18.13
CA VAL A 264 6.73 13.00 18.74
C VAL A 264 7.05 14.35 18.11
N GLY A 265 6.00 15.13 17.88
CA GLY A 265 6.13 16.44 17.29
C GLY A 265 4.83 17.23 17.30
N VAL A 266 4.83 18.33 16.54
CA VAL A 266 3.65 19.16 16.28
C VAL A 266 3.35 19.19 14.80
N LEU A 267 2.08 19.32 14.42
CA LEU A 267 1.75 19.60 13.02
C LEU A 267 2.16 21.03 12.65
N ALA A 268 2.85 21.16 11.53
CA ALA A 268 3.23 22.42 10.92
C ALA A 268 2.65 22.51 9.50
N ARG A 269 2.38 23.73 9.06
CA ARG A 269 1.89 24.08 7.73
C ARG A 269 2.86 25.03 7.05
N ASP A 270 3.34 24.65 5.86
CA ASP A 270 4.14 25.52 4.99
C ASP A 270 3.91 25.14 3.51
N GLU A 271 4.53 25.87 2.59
CA GLU A 271 4.43 25.65 1.15
C GLU A 271 5.34 24.51 0.69
N LEU A 272 4.81 23.63 -0.16
CA LEU A 272 5.62 22.72 -0.96
C LEU A 272 6.10 23.40 -2.23
N ARG A 273 7.19 22.92 -2.81
CA ARG A 273 7.56 23.19 -4.20
C ARG A 273 7.49 21.90 -5.00
N LEU A 274 6.41 21.74 -5.75
CA LEU A 274 6.18 20.56 -6.59
C LEU A 274 6.27 20.91 -8.08
N GLU A 275 6.92 20.04 -8.83
CA GLU A 275 6.96 20.07 -10.28
C GLU A 275 5.96 19.04 -10.80
N MET A 276 4.91 19.51 -11.46
CA MET A 276 3.91 18.65 -12.08
C MET A 276 4.47 18.12 -13.41
N ALA A 277 4.02 16.93 -13.82
CA ALA A 277 4.43 16.30 -15.07
C ALA A 277 4.25 17.23 -16.29
N GLY A 278 3.21 18.08 -16.30
CA GLY A 278 3.02 19.11 -17.34
C GLY A 278 4.07 20.24 -17.37
N GLY A 279 5.13 20.19 -16.57
CA GLY A 279 6.15 21.23 -16.44
C GLY A 279 5.73 22.43 -15.60
N LYS A 280 4.48 22.44 -15.10
CA LYS A 280 3.95 23.49 -14.23
C LYS A 280 4.50 23.29 -12.82
N GLN A 281 5.15 24.33 -12.30
CA GLN A 281 5.51 24.36 -10.89
C GLN A 281 4.33 24.89 -10.06
N VAL A 282 4.00 24.20 -8.97
CA VAL A 282 2.94 24.59 -8.03
C VAL A 282 3.49 24.72 -6.61
N ARG A 283 2.79 25.51 -5.79
CA ARG A 283 3.12 25.73 -4.38
C ARG A 283 1.93 25.45 -3.44
N PRO A 284 1.50 24.19 -3.29
CA PRO A 284 0.40 23.87 -2.40
C PRO A 284 0.79 24.09 -0.95
N SER A 285 -0.22 24.44 -0.14
CA SER A 285 -0.10 24.37 1.31
C SER A 285 -0.03 22.90 1.72
N PHE A 286 0.83 22.58 2.68
CA PHE A 286 1.03 21.22 3.14
C PHE A 286 1.17 21.16 4.64
N VAL A 287 0.44 20.24 5.27
CA VAL A 287 0.53 19.93 6.69
C VAL A 287 1.38 18.68 6.88
N PHE A 288 2.37 18.76 7.75
CA PHE A 288 3.28 17.66 8.04
C PHE A 288 3.67 17.68 9.52
N GLY A 289 4.16 16.55 10.02
CA GLY A 289 4.72 16.44 11.36
C GLY A 289 6.08 17.14 11.44
N CYS A 290 6.20 18.08 12.37
CA CYS A 290 7.44 18.73 12.74
C CYS A 290 8.03 18.02 13.96
N ALA A 291 8.89 17.04 13.71
CA ALA A 291 9.35 16.07 14.70
C ALA A 291 10.53 16.61 15.52
N TYR A 292 10.49 16.45 16.85
CA TYR A 292 11.55 16.92 17.75
C TYR A 292 11.91 15.93 18.87
N ASP A 293 11.28 14.76 18.88
CA ASP A 293 11.69 13.65 19.73
C ASP A 293 11.48 12.32 18.99
N GLN A 294 12.53 11.50 18.93
CA GLN A 294 12.54 10.18 18.31
C GLN A 294 13.14 9.17 19.29
N GLN A 295 12.39 8.12 19.60
CA GLN A 295 12.83 7.05 20.49
C GLN A 295 13.19 5.78 19.71
N GLY A 296 13.77 4.77 20.35
CA GLY A 296 14.09 3.48 19.73
C GLY A 296 15.07 3.59 18.55
N GLN A 297 14.88 2.81 17.48
CA GLN A 297 15.81 2.82 16.34
C GLN A 297 15.86 4.18 15.63
N LEU A 298 14.75 4.92 15.60
CA LEU A 298 14.70 6.25 14.99
C LEU A 298 15.60 7.28 15.68
N SER A 299 15.95 7.09 16.96
CA SER A 299 16.93 7.93 17.67
C SER A 299 18.36 7.80 17.09
N ALA A 300 18.63 6.74 16.34
CA ALA A 300 19.92 6.51 15.68
C ALA A 300 19.88 6.77 14.16
N SER A 301 18.72 6.69 13.50
CA SER A 301 18.64 6.25 12.08
C SER A 301 18.01 7.08 10.98
N PRO A 302 18.08 8.41 10.99
CA PRO A 302 17.96 9.19 9.78
C PRO A 302 19.35 9.56 9.23
N ALA A 303 20.32 8.66 9.20
CA ALA A 303 21.62 8.98 8.60
C ALA A 303 21.49 9.37 7.10
N LYS A 304 20.44 8.88 6.43
CA LYS A 304 20.16 9.11 5.00
C LYS A 304 18.87 9.87 4.71
N THR A 305 18.04 10.11 5.72
CA THR A 305 16.72 10.73 5.59
C THR A 305 16.53 11.80 6.67
N ASP A 306 15.62 12.74 6.44
CA ASP A 306 15.21 13.78 7.39
C ASP A 306 13.85 13.44 8.02
N GLY A 307 13.25 12.32 7.65
CA GLY A 307 11.95 11.85 8.13
C GLY A 307 11.32 10.79 7.21
N ILE A 308 9.99 10.67 7.27
CA ILE A 308 9.20 9.66 6.55
C ILE A 308 8.12 10.35 5.71
N LEU A 309 7.90 9.84 4.50
CA LEU A 309 6.86 10.26 3.57
C LEU A 309 5.68 9.28 3.63
N GLY A 310 4.63 9.63 4.37
CA GLY A 310 3.41 8.83 4.48
C GLY A 310 2.51 8.90 3.25
N LEU A 311 2.18 7.74 2.69
CA LEU A 311 1.51 7.55 1.40
C LEU A 311 0.24 6.69 1.47
N THR A 312 -0.30 6.42 2.66
CA THR A 312 -1.60 5.70 2.80
C THR A 312 -2.77 6.50 2.22
N GLY A 313 -3.97 5.91 2.23
CA GLY A 313 -5.21 6.59 1.86
C GLY A 313 -5.80 7.51 2.95
N ALA A 314 -5.13 7.72 4.08
CA ALA A 314 -5.65 8.58 5.15
C ALA A 314 -5.71 10.06 4.72
N LYS A 315 -6.66 10.85 5.25
CA LYS A 315 -6.81 12.26 4.82
C LYS A 315 -5.59 13.13 5.12
N VAL A 316 -4.88 12.85 6.21
CA VAL A 316 -3.66 13.57 6.61
C VAL A 316 -2.45 13.21 5.73
N SER A 317 -2.54 12.16 4.91
CA SER A 317 -1.42 11.71 4.09
C SER A 317 -1.09 12.66 2.94
N PHE A 318 0.15 12.57 2.47
CA PHE A 318 0.67 13.40 1.39
C PHE A 318 -0.20 13.36 0.11
N PRO A 319 -0.55 12.18 -0.45
CA PRO A 319 -1.40 12.13 -1.65
C PRO A 319 -2.81 12.69 -1.42
N SER A 320 -3.39 12.46 -0.24
CA SER A 320 -4.74 12.92 0.08
C SER A 320 -4.82 14.45 0.15
N GLN A 321 -3.84 15.10 0.79
CA GLN A 321 -3.78 16.57 0.86
C GLN A 321 -3.62 17.22 -0.52
N LEU A 322 -2.85 16.61 -1.43
CA LEU A 322 -2.72 17.11 -2.80
C LEU A 322 -3.98 16.86 -3.63
N SER A 323 -4.65 15.74 -3.42
CA SER A 323 -5.92 15.42 -4.07
C SER A 323 -7.05 16.35 -3.63
N GLU A 324 -7.13 16.71 -2.35
CA GLU A 324 -8.13 17.64 -1.81
C GLU A 324 -7.98 19.05 -2.39
N GLN A 325 -6.73 19.44 -2.71
CA GLN A 325 -6.42 20.69 -3.41
C GLN A 325 -6.63 20.60 -4.94
N GLY A 326 -7.12 19.48 -5.46
CA GLY A 326 -7.38 19.27 -6.89
C GLY A 326 -6.13 19.26 -7.77
N LEU A 327 -4.97 18.89 -7.20
CA LEU A 327 -3.71 18.83 -7.96
C LEU A 327 -3.47 17.48 -8.64
N ILE A 328 -3.97 16.40 -8.04
CA ILE A 328 -3.85 15.03 -8.51
C ILE A 328 -5.16 14.27 -8.26
N ALA A 329 -5.38 13.16 -8.96
CA ALA A 329 -6.23 12.10 -8.41
C ALA A 329 -5.50 11.41 -7.25
N ASN A 330 -6.23 10.94 -6.23
CA ASN A 330 -5.65 10.19 -5.11
C ASN A 330 -5.22 8.79 -5.55
N VAL A 331 -4.11 8.73 -6.27
CA VAL A 331 -3.49 7.54 -6.83
C VAL A 331 -2.00 7.65 -6.55
N VAL A 332 -1.42 6.61 -5.96
CA VAL A 332 0.01 6.50 -5.67
C VAL A 332 0.57 5.37 -6.50
N GLY A 333 1.74 5.54 -7.11
CA GLY A 333 2.43 4.43 -7.75
C GLY A 333 3.92 4.50 -7.55
N HIS A 334 4.57 3.34 -7.39
CA HIS A 334 6.02 3.23 -7.31
C HIS A 334 6.54 2.08 -8.16
N CYS A 335 7.81 2.19 -8.54
CA CYS A 335 8.52 1.14 -9.26
C CYS A 335 9.98 1.15 -8.81
N ILE A 336 10.37 0.10 -8.09
CA ILE A 336 11.71 -0.05 -7.52
C ILE A 336 12.56 -0.94 -8.44
N LYS A 337 13.76 -0.49 -8.82
CA LYS A 337 14.66 -1.24 -9.69
C LYS A 337 15.34 -2.40 -8.96
N ASN A 338 15.62 -3.46 -9.72
CA ASN A 338 16.59 -4.48 -9.29
C ASN A 338 17.99 -3.85 -9.24
N GLY A 339 18.51 -3.60 -8.04
CA GLY A 339 19.84 -3.00 -7.82
C GLY A 339 19.83 -1.54 -7.39
N GLY A 340 18.68 -0.99 -6.97
CA GLY A 340 18.63 0.30 -6.28
C GLY A 340 17.97 1.42 -7.07
N GLY A 341 17.33 2.33 -6.33
CA GLY A 341 16.52 3.44 -6.82
C GLY A 341 15.28 3.03 -7.60
N GLY A 342 14.65 4.00 -8.25
CA GLY A 342 13.40 3.80 -8.97
C GLY A 342 12.66 5.11 -9.16
N HIS A 343 11.34 5.06 -9.16
CA HIS A 343 10.50 6.25 -9.18
C HIS A 343 9.20 6.04 -8.40
N LEU A 344 8.72 7.14 -7.81
CA LEU A 344 7.41 7.30 -7.20
C LEU A 344 6.62 8.28 -8.07
N PHE A 345 5.32 8.11 -8.19
CA PHE A 345 4.45 9.10 -8.78
C PHE A 345 3.11 9.19 -8.05
N LEU A 346 2.49 10.34 -8.22
CA LEU A 346 1.16 10.66 -7.71
C LEU A 346 0.26 11.05 -8.89
N GLY A 347 -1.00 10.64 -8.87
CA GLY A 347 -1.96 10.83 -9.97
C GLY A 347 -1.92 9.72 -11.03
N VAL A 348 -2.62 9.94 -12.14
CA VAL A 348 -2.98 8.87 -13.10
C VAL A 348 -2.12 8.81 -14.37
N ASP A 349 -1.30 9.83 -14.67
CA ASP A 349 -0.64 9.95 -15.99
C ASP A 349 0.32 8.78 -16.29
N PHE A 350 0.87 8.18 -15.25
CA PHE A 350 1.87 7.10 -15.32
C PHE A 350 1.28 5.71 -15.05
N VAL A 351 -0.05 5.61 -14.89
CA VAL A 351 -0.75 4.32 -14.75
C VAL A 351 -0.95 3.70 -16.14
N PRO A 352 -0.43 2.49 -16.41
CA PRO A 352 -0.60 1.86 -17.71
C PRO A 352 -2.08 1.57 -18.01
N ARG A 353 -2.52 1.90 -19.23
CA ARG A 353 -3.90 1.64 -19.68
C ARG A 353 -4.21 0.15 -19.88
N ARG A 354 -3.20 -0.67 -20.14
CA ARG A 354 -3.31 -2.10 -20.45
C ARG A 354 -2.23 -2.88 -19.72
N GLY A 355 -2.44 -4.18 -19.54
CA GLY A 355 -1.45 -5.11 -18.95
C GLY A 355 -1.36 -5.09 -17.42
N MET A 356 -2.01 -4.14 -16.75
CA MET A 356 -2.12 -4.13 -15.29
C MET A 356 -3.01 -5.28 -14.80
N THR A 357 -2.55 -5.96 -13.76
CA THR A 357 -3.42 -6.82 -12.94
C THR A 357 -3.99 -5.97 -11.82
N TRP A 358 -5.31 -6.02 -11.59
CA TRP A 358 -5.99 -5.22 -10.57
C TRP A 358 -6.78 -6.09 -9.61
N VAL A 359 -6.67 -5.77 -8.31
CA VAL A 359 -7.39 -6.46 -7.24
C VAL A 359 -8.01 -5.41 -6.32
N ALA A 360 -9.23 -5.66 -5.85
CA ALA A 360 -9.88 -4.75 -4.90
C ALA A 360 -9.15 -4.83 -3.56
N MET A 361 -9.00 -3.68 -2.90
CA MET A 361 -8.49 -3.65 -1.52
C MET A 361 -9.50 -4.34 -0.60
N ALA A 362 -9.00 -4.92 0.50
CA ALA A 362 -9.82 -5.45 1.57
C ALA A 362 -10.67 -4.33 2.20
N ASP A 363 -11.86 -4.70 2.67
CA ASP A 363 -12.69 -3.77 3.43
C ASP A 363 -12.20 -3.76 4.88
N SER A 364 -11.36 -2.79 5.21
CA SER A 364 -10.72 -2.62 6.52
C SER A 364 -11.04 -1.24 7.08
N PRO A 365 -11.22 -1.10 8.40
CA PRO A 365 -11.33 0.21 9.04
C PRO A 365 -10.01 1.00 8.99
N THR A 366 -8.90 0.34 8.63
CA THR A 366 -7.58 0.97 8.50
C THR A 366 -7.37 1.59 7.12
N SER A 367 -6.46 2.56 7.04
CA SER A 367 -6.02 3.22 5.80
C SER A 367 -4.99 2.41 5.00
N TYR A 368 -4.64 1.20 5.46
CA TYR A 368 -3.58 0.38 4.87
C TYR A 368 -3.97 -0.25 3.53
N TYR A 369 -2.96 -0.42 2.68
CA TYR A 369 -3.09 -1.09 1.41
C TYR A 369 -3.09 -2.62 1.57
N GLN A 370 -4.26 -3.16 1.91
CA GLN A 370 -4.44 -4.59 2.20
C GLN A 370 -5.25 -5.34 1.14
N MET A 371 -4.94 -6.62 0.93
CA MET A 371 -5.67 -7.55 0.07
C MET A 371 -5.81 -8.94 0.70
N GLU A 372 -6.86 -9.68 0.35
CA GLU A 372 -7.03 -11.06 0.80
C GLU A 372 -6.26 -12.05 -0.10
N ILE A 373 -5.37 -12.83 0.52
CA ILE A 373 -4.62 -13.88 -0.16
C ILE A 373 -5.49 -15.14 -0.20
N GLY A 374 -5.81 -15.64 -1.39
CA GLY A 374 -6.48 -16.94 -1.54
C GLY A 374 -5.50 -18.12 -1.45
N ARG A 375 -4.29 -17.98 -1.99
CA ARG A 375 -3.25 -19.02 -1.92
C ARG A 375 -1.84 -18.44 -2.05
N LEU A 376 -0.91 -18.91 -1.23
CA LEU A 376 0.52 -18.62 -1.32
C LEU A 376 1.30 -19.90 -1.66
N THR A 377 2.25 -19.83 -2.60
CA THR A 377 3.06 -21.00 -3.00
C THR A 377 4.53 -20.64 -3.23
N TYR A 378 5.43 -21.57 -2.91
CA TYR A 378 6.83 -21.59 -3.34
C TYR A 378 7.02 -22.66 -4.42
N GLY A 379 7.19 -22.24 -5.68
CA GLY A 379 7.09 -23.17 -6.81
C GLY A 379 5.70 -23.81 -6.88
N SER A 380 5.63 -25.13 -6.80
CA SER A 380 4.36 -25.88 -6.72
C SER A 380 3.91 -26.19 -5.29
N ARG A 381 4.71 -25.85 -4.26
CA ARG A 381 4.42 -26.19 -2.86
C ARG A 381 3.58 -25.08 -2.23
N PRO A 382 2.41 -25.38 -1.65
CA PRO A 382 1.66 -24.40 -0.87
C PRO A 382 2.42 -24.02 0.40
N LEU A 383 2.27 -22.78 0.83
CA LEU A 383 2.81 -22.26 2.09
C LEU A 383 1.65 -21.80 2.98
N GLY A 384 1.71 -22.13 4.26
CA GLY A 384 0.67 -21.82 5.23
C GLY A 384 -0.41 -22.88 5.32
N ASN A 385 -1.33 -22.69 6.26
CA ASN A 385 -2.34 -23.69 6.57
C ASN A 385 -3.48 -23.70 5.53
N ASN A 386 -3.54 -24.73 4.68
CA ASN A 386 -4.61 -24.93 3.68
C ASN A 386 -6.05 -24.97 4.24
N ARG A 387 -6.26 -25.00 5.57
CA ARG A 387 -7.57 -25.04 6.22
C ARG A 387 -8.08 -23.68 6.73
N LYS A 388 -7.23 -22.65 6.78
CA LYS A 388 -7.61 -21.27 7.11
C LYS A 388 -7.20 -20.36 5.94
N SER A 389 -7.86 -19.21 5.79
CA SER A 389 -7.36 -18.19 4.83
C SER A 389 -5.88 -17.91 5.15
N PRO A 390 -4.97 -17.83 4.16
CA PRO A 390 -3.59 -17.39 4.33
C PRO A 390 -3.45 -15.99 4.96
N GLY A 391 -4.57 -15.29 5.19
CA GLY A 391 -4.64 -13.96 5.77
C GLY A 391 -4.57 -12.88 4.71
N GLY A 392 -4.43 -11.64 5.18
CA GLY A 392 -4.20 -10.49 4.32
C GLY A 392 -2.74 -10.39 3.85
N ALA A 393 -2.54 -9.70 2.73
CA ALA A 393 -1.27 -9.10 2.34
C ALA A 393 -1.37 -7.58 2.49
N ILE A 394 -0.49 -6.98 3.28
CA ILE A 394 -0.28 -5.53 3.32
C ILE A 394 0.87 -5.18 2.37
N PHE A 395 0.69 -4.17 1.52
CA PHE A 395 1.71 -3.69 0.59
C PHE A 395 2.39 -2.45 1.16
N ASP A 396 3.65 -2.58 1.54
CA ASP A 396 4.28 -1.57 2.39
C ASP A 396 5.75 -1.33 2.04
N THR A 397 6.04 -0.23 1.33
CA THR A 397 7.41 0.22 1.03
C THR A 397 8.18 0.71 2.25
N GLY A 398 7.50 0.80 3.38
CA GLY A 398 8.06 1.02 4.69
C GLY A 398 8.86 -0.15 5.24
N SER A 399 8.76 -1.38 4.73
CA SER A 399 9.74 -2.42 5.09
C SER A 399 10.63 -2.72 3.93
N SER A 400 11.91 -2.88 4.23
CA SER A 400 12.88 -3.41 3.28
C SER A 400 12.57 -4.86 2.90
N TYR A 401 12.08 -5.65 3.86
CA TYR A 401 11.92 -7.10 3.73
C TYR A 401 10.45 -7.51 3.74
N THR A 402 10.19 -8.72 3.30
CA THR A 402 8.84 -9.29 3.33
C THR A 402 8.69 -10.17 4.55
N TYR A 403 7.60 -10.02 5.27
CA TYR A 403 7.30 -10.83 6.44
C TYR A 403 6.15 -11.76 6.12
N PHE A 404 6.37 -13.05 6.26
CA PHE A 404 5.32 -14.06 6.11
C PHE A 404 4.71 -14.37 7.46
N THR A 405 3.45 -14.83 7.44
CA THR A 405 2.85 -15.45 8.64
C THR A 405 3.76 -16.53 9.19
N ASN A 406 3.73 -16.77 10.50
CA ASN A 406 4.60 -17.75 11.16
C ASN A 406 4.58 -19.13 10.46
N GLU A 407 3.39 -19.59 10.07
CA GLU A 407 3.19 -20.86 9.38
C GLU A 407 3.83 -20.86 7.97
N ALA A 408 3.50 -19.86 7.15
CA ALA A 408 4.05 -19.76 5.79
C ALA A 408 5.58 -19.59 5.78
N TYR A 409 6.15 -18.89 6.77
CA TYR A 409 7.59 -18.78 6.93
C TYR A 409 8.21 -20.14 7.27
N GLY A 410 7.65 -20.88 8.23
CA GLY A 410 8.10 -22.23 8.57
C GLY A 410 8.05 -23.22 7.40
N ASP A 411 6.98 -23.17 6.60
CA ASP A 411 6.82 -23.99 5.40
C ASP A 411 7.83 -23.61 4.29
N LEU A 412 8.11 -22.31 4.15
CA LEU A 412 9.13 -21.83 3.21
C LEU A 412 10.52 -22.34 3.61
N LEU A 413 10.90 -22.20 4.88
CA LEU A 413 12.18 -22.73 5.37
C LEU A 413 12.30 -24.23 5.17
N SER A 414 11.22 -24.96 5.42
CA SER A 414 11.17 -26.41 5.18
C SER A 414 11.33 -26.74 3.70
N SER A 415 10.74 -25.94 2.81
CA SER A 415 10.92 -26.10 1.36
C SER A 415 12.32 -25.78 0.87
N LEU A 416 13.08 -24.96 1.58
CA LEU A 416 14.44 -24.57 1.23
C LEU A 416 15.52 -25.57 1.69
N LYS A 417 15.23 -26.45 2.68
CA LYS A 417 16.20 -27.38 3.27
C LYS A 417 16.80 -28.40 2.28
N ASP A 418 16.07 -28.78 1.23
CA ASP A 418 16.45 -29.89 0.33
C ASP A 418 17.09 -29.46 -1.00
N THR A 419 17.32 -28.17 -1.22
CA THR A 419 17.33 -27.66 -2.61
C THR A 419 18.74 -27.39 -3.20
N TYR A 420 19.82 -27.39 -2.42
CA TYR A 420 21.07 -26.75 -2.87
C TYR A 420 22.37 -27.55 -2.66
N PRO A 421 22.79 -28.43 -3.59
CA PRO A 421 24.10 -29.09 -3.51
C PRO A 421 25.29 -28.12 -3.63
N ARG A 422 25.06 -26.86 -4.05
CA ARG A 422 26.12 -25.85 -4.29
C ARG A 422 26.08 -24.65 -3.34
N LEU A 423 25.07 -24.57 -2.47
CA LEU A 423 24.94 -23.49 -1.48
C LEU A 423 24.88 -24.13 -0.10
N VAL A 424 25.76 -23.71 0.79
CA VAL A 424 25.82 -24.20 2.16
C VAL A 424 25.26 -23.12 3.07
N ARG A 425 24.37 -23.50 4.00
CA ARG A 425 23.86 -22.56 4.99
C ARG A 425 25.02 -22.03 5.83
N ASP A 426 25.11 -20.72 5.98
CA ASP A 426 26.15 -20.04 6.73
C ASP A 426 25.54 -19.39 7.97
N GLU A 427 25.68 -20.04 9.12
CA GLU A 427 25.16 -19.54 10.40
C GLU A 427 26.06 -18.48 11.04
N SER A 428 27.27 -18.28 10.51
CA SER A 428 28.18 -17.21 10.96
C SER A 428 27.87 -15.86 10.33
N ASP A 429 27.14 -15.86 9.21
CA ASP A 429 26.68 -14.65 8.53
C ASP A 429 25.44 -14.09 9.24
N GLN A 430 25.62 -12.95 9.91
CA GLN A 430 24.57 -12.27 10.66
C GLN A 430 23.80 -11.24 9.83
N THR A 431 24.02 -11.17 8.51
CA THR A 431 23.34 -10.20 7.63
C THR A 431 21.81 -10.35 7.73
N LEU A 432 21.31 -11.58 7.66
CA LEU A 432 19.91 -11.97 7.83
C LEU A 432 19.83 -13.37 8.46
N PRO A 433 18.68 -13.77 9.03
CA PRO A 433 18.54 -15.05 9.74
C PRO A 433 18.84 -16.31 8.91
N VAL A 434 18.74 -16.20 7.57
CA VAL A 434 19.03 -17.30 6.66
C VAL A 434 19.90 -16.80 5.52
N CYS A 435 21.18 -17.15 5.58
CA CYS A 435 22.17 -16.89 4.54
C CYS A 435 22.81 -18.19 4.07
N TRP A 436 23.26 -18.18 2.82
CA TRP A 436 24.01 -19.26 2.20
C TRP A 436 25.28 -18.73 1.55
N ARG A 437 26.34 -19.52 1.68
CA ARG A 437 27.63 -19.30 1.04
C ARG A 437 27.83 -20.29 -0.10
N ALA A 438 28.39 -19.81 -1.20
CA ALA A 438 28.88 -20.65 -2.29
C ALA A 438 30.40 -20.85 -2.19
N ALA A 439 30.94 -21.80 -2.96
CA ALA A 439 32.38 -22.03 -3.05
C ALA A 439 33.16 -20.78 -3.53
N SER A 440 32.50 -19.91 -4.30
CA SER A 440 33.04 -18.66 -4.83
C SER A 440 32.02 -17.52 -4.65
N PRO A 441 32.44 -16.28 -4.37
CA PRO A 441 31.54 -15.16 -4.14
C PRO A 441 30.56 -14.92 -5.30
N ILE A 442 29.28 -14.77 -4.98
CA ILE A 442 28.23 -14.56 -5.97
C ILE A 442 28.10 -13.08 -6.27
N ARG A 443 28.16 -12.72 -7.55
CA ARG A 443 28.08 -11.32 -8.02
C ARG A 443 26.65 -10.87 -8.38
N SER A 444 25.74 -11.82 -8.57
CA SER A 444 24.35 -11.52 -8.93
C SER A 444 23.41 -12.65 -8.52
N VAL A 445 22.25 -12.29 -7.97
CA VAL A 445 21.17 -13.25 -7.66
C VAL A 445 20.76 -14.05 -8.91
N LYS A 446 20.90 -13.46 -10.11
CA LYS A 446 20.64 -14.13 -11.38
C LYS A 446 21.43 -15.44 -11.54
N HIS A 447 22.64 -15.53 -11.00
CA HIS A 447 23.48 -16.73 -11.09
C HIS A 447 22.98 -17.89 -10.23
N VAL A 448 22.22 -17.59 -9.17
CA VAL A 448 21.66 -18.61 -8.28
C VAL A 448 20.16 -18.82 -8.47
N ARG A 449 19.50 -17.97 -9.26
CA ARG A 449 18.06 -18.00 -9.54
C ARG A 449 17.53 -19.40 -9.87
N GLN A 450 18.26 -20.18 -10.66
CA GLN A 450 17.85 -21.52 -11.08
C GLN A 450 17.66 -22.51 -9.92
N PHE A 451 18.28 -22.24 -8.78
CA PHE A 451 18.15 -23.10 -7.62
C PHE A 451 16.92 -22.75 -6.78
N PHE A 452 16.36 -21.55 -6.89
CA PHE A 452 15.24 -21.13 -6.06
C PHE A 452 13.95 -21.01 -6.89
N SER A 453 12.84 -21.50 -6.34
CA SER A 453 11.53 -21.39 -6.98
C SER A 453 10.87 -20.02 -6.73
N PRO A 454 10.09 -19.47 -7.66
CA PRO A 454 9.37 -18.22 -7.44
C PRO A 454 8.31 -18.35 -6.33
N LEU A 455 8.11 -17.28 -5.58
CA LEU A 455 6.95 -17.12 -4.70
C LEU A 455 5.77 -16.62 -5.53
N THR A 456 4.58 -17.17 -5.29
CA THR A 456 3.37 -16.81 -6.04
C THR A 456 2.21 -16.59 -5.07
N LEU A 457 1.67 -15.37 -5.06
CA LEU A 457 0.45 -15.01 -4.34
C LEU A 457 -0.71 -15.00 -5.31
N HIS A 458 -1.73 -15.78 -4.98
CA HIS A 458 -3.02 -15.78 -5.65
C HIS A 458 -3.99 -15.00 -4.78
N PHE A 459 -4.55 -13.92 -5.32
CA PHE A 459 -5.53 -13.11 -4.61
C PHE A 459 -6.94 -13.51 -4.98
N GLU A 460 -7.86 -13.35 -4.03
CA GLU A 460 -9.27 -13.61 -4.29
C GLU A 460 -9.85 -12.64 -5.33
N SER A 461 -10.81 -13.13 -6.11
CA SER A 461 -11.49 -12.35 -7.13
C SER A 461 -12.98 -12.61 -7.08
N LYS A 462 -13.77 -11.53 -7.15
CA LYS A 462 -15.19 -11.62 -7.47
C LYS A 462 -15.43 -11.99 -8.95
N TRP A 463 -14.44 -11.77 -9.82
CA TRP A 463 -14.52 -12.00 -11.27
C TRP A 463 -13.60 -13.15 -11.70
N TRP A 464 -14.18 -14.24 -12.21
CA TRP A 464 -13.52 -15.53 -12.38
C TRP A 464 -12.62 -15.62 -13.63
N ILE A 465 -12.57 -14.57 -14.44
CA ILE A 465 -12.08 -14.65 -15.84
C ILE A 465 -10.59 -14.34 -15.98
N MET A 466 -9.96 -13.67 -15.00
CA MET A 466 -8.53 -13.36 -15.03
C MET A 466 -7.82 -13.78 -13.74
N PRO A 467 -6.73 -14.55 -13.81
CA PRO A 467 -5.97 -14.95 -12.62
C PRO A 467 -5.30 -13.72 -11.99
N ARG A 468 -5.63 -13.43 -10.73
CA ARG A 468 -5.03 -12.34 -9.95
C ARG A 468 -3.79 -12.83 -9.24
N VAL A 469 -2.69 -12.88 -9.99
CA VAL A 469 -1.45 -13.51 -9.55
C VAL A 469 -0.32 -12.49 -9.47
N LEU A 470 0.29 -12.43 -8.29
CA LEU A 470 1.54 -11.72 -8.06
C LEU A 470 2.67 -12.75 -7.97
N ARG A 471 3.58 -12.72 -8.94
CA ARG A 471 4.72 -13.63 -9.00
C ARG A 471 6.00 -12.88 -8.64
N ILE A 472 6.64 -13.31 -7.56
CA ILE A 472 7.88 -12.74 -7.04
C ILE A 472 9.01 -13.71 -7.41
N PRO A 473 9.92 -13.31 -8.33
CA PRO A 473 11.05 -14.15 -8.73
C PRO A 473 12.12 -14.19 -7.62
N PRO A 474 13.17 -15.03 -7.72
CA PRO A 474 14.26 -15.06 -6.74
C PRO A 474 14.91 -13.70 -6.47
N GLU A 475 15.02 -12.86 -7.49
CA GLU A 475 15.48 -11.47 -7.35
C GLU A 475 14.56 -10.60 -6.48
N GLY A 476 13.31 -11.01 -6.26
CA GLY A 476 12.33 -10.33 -5.41
C GLY A 476 12.28 -10.84 -3.96
N TYR A 477 13.12 -11.80 -3.56
CA TYR A 477 13.19 -12.24 -2.16
C TYR A 477 14.58 -12.65 -1.68
N LEU A 478 15.60 -12.52 -2.54
CA LEU A 478 17.00 -12.74 -2.19
C LEU A 478 17.79 -11.43 -2.25
N ILE A 479 18.76 -11.30 -1.35
CA ILE A 479 19.79 -10.27 -1.38
C ILE A 479 21.18 -10.90 -1.49
N LEU A 480 22.16 -10.08 -1.87
CA LEU A 480 23.57 -10.41 -1.76
C LEU A 480 24.20 -9.41 -0.80
N ASN A 481 25.01 -9.91 0.14
CA ASN A 481 25.84 -9.05 0.97
C ASN A 481 27.21 -8.78 0.33
N ASP A 482 28.05 -7.99 1.01
CA ASP A 482 29.37 -7.59 0.51
C ASP A 482 30.35 -8.77 0.34
N LEU A 483 30.10 -9.89 1.03
CA LEU A 483 30.90 -11.12 0.92
C LEU A 483 30.47 -11.99 -0.27
N GLY A 484 29.37 -11.63 -0.95
CA GLY A 484 28.77 -12.43 -2.02
C GLY A 484 28.01 -13.66 -1.50
N ASN A 485 27.59 -13.64 -0.23
CA ASN A 485 26.64 -14.60 0.31
C ASN A 485 25.22 -14.20 -0.09
N VAL A 486 24.37 -15.21 -0.32
CA VAL A 486 22.96 -15.04 -0.67
C VAL A 486 22.15 -15.14 0.59
N CYS A 487 21.30 -14.16 0.87
CA CYS A 487 20.44 -14.19 2.05
C CYS A 487 18.96 -14.10 1.67
N LEU A 488 18.12 -14.79 2.44
CA LEU A 488 16.67 -14.78 2.29
C LEU A 488 16.10 -13.51 2.94
N GLY A 489 15.52 -12.62 2.13
CA GLY A 489 14.81 -11.43 2.60
C GLY A 489 13.31 -11.66 2.81
N ILE A 490 12.93 -12.91 3.11
CA ILE A 490 11.64 -13.25 3.71
C ILE A 490 11.92 -13.56 5.18
N LEU A 491 11.21 -12.88 6.09
CA LEU A 491 11.40 -12.96 7.54
C LEU A 491 10.12 -13.46 8.23
N ASN A 492 10.21 -13.76 9.54
CA ASN A 492 9.07 -14.20 10.32
C ASN A 492 8.21 -13.02 10.76
N GLY A 493 6.94 -13.02 10.41
CA GLY A 493 5.98 -11.99 10.81
C GLY A 493 5.76 -11.87 12.31
N THR A 494 6.16 -12.85 13.13
CA THR A 494 6.09 -12.71 14.61
C THR A 494 7.12 -11.73 15.17
N GLU A 495 8.19 -11.43 14.42
CA GLU A 495 9.17 -10.42 14.80
C GLU A 495 8.56 -9.02 14.76
N VAL A 496 7.47 -8.89 14.00
CA VAL A 496 6.93 -7.61 13.59
C VAL A 496 5.41 -7.56 13.55
N HIS A 497 4.66 -8.47 14.15
CA HIS A 497 3.20 -8.42 14.28
C HIS A 497 2.84 -9.61 15.20
N ASP A 498 1.57 -9.82 15.49
CA ASP A 498 1.05 -11.12 15.95
C ASP A 498 1.34 -12.32 15.01
N GLY A 499 2.02 -12.09 13.86
CA GLY A 499 2.38 -13.12 12.89
C GLY A 499 1.23 -13.66 12.03
N SER A 500 0.06 -13.00 12.03
CA SER A 500 -1.15 -13.45 11.32
C SER A 500 -1.31 -12.89 9.90
N THR A 501 -0.56 -11.85 9.54
CA THR A 501 -0.70 -11.13 8.26
C THR A 501 0.63 -11.11 7.51
N THR A 502 0.58 -11.27 6.19
CA THR A 502 1.76 -11.14 5.33
C THR A 502 2.00 -9.67 5.00
N ILE A 503 3.25 -9.23 5.07
CA ILE A 503 3.66 -7.86 4.73
C ILE A 503 4.63 -7.93 3.55
N LEU A 504 4.23 -7.39 2.41
CA LEU A 504 5.03 -7.29 1.19
C LEU A 504 5.85 -6.00 1.23
N GLY A 505 7.10 -6.12 1.70
CA GLY A 505 8.07 -5.05 1.69
C GLY A 505 8.76 -4.81 0.35
N ASP A 506 9.60 -3.78 0.30
CA ASP A 506 10.38 -3.32 -0.84
C ASP A 506 11.00 -4.47 -1.65
N ILE A 507 11.60 -5.46 -0.98
CA ILE A 507 12.26 -6.60 -1.63
C ILE A 507 11.36 -7.31 -2.65
N SER A 508 10.10 -7.55 -2.28
CA SER A 508 9.11 -8.27 -3.07
C SER A 508 8.43 -7.40 -4.11
N LEU A 509 8.50 -6.08 -3.96
CA LEU A 509 7.93 -5.11 -4.89
C LEU A 509 8.93 -4.66 -5.98
N ARG A 510 10.19 -5.10 -5.91
CA ARG A 510 11.21 -4.80 -6.94
C ARG A 510 10.86 -5.39 -8.31
N GLY A 511 11.16 -4.62 -9.36
CA GLY A 511 10.93 -5.03 -10.75
C GLY A 511 9.45 -5.04 -11.14
N GLN A 512 8.61 -4.39 -10.34
CA GLN A 512 7.19 -4.23 -10.58
C GLN A 512 6.80 -2.77 -10.44
N LEU A 513 5.95 -2.30 -11.35
CA LEU A 513 5.19 -1.08 -11.13
C LEU A 513 3.97 -1.46 -10.31
N VAL A 514 3.85 -0.89 -9.12
CA VAL A 514 2.71 -1.10 -8.20
C VAL A 514 1.95 0.21 -8.06
N VAL A 515 0.62 0.14 -8.16
CA VAL A 515 -0.27 1.30 -8.11
C VAL A 515 -1.37 1.07 -7.10
N TYR A 516 -1.55 2.04 -6.20
CA TYR A 516 -2.58 2.13 -5.19
C TYR A 516 -3.60 3.19 -5.63
N ASP A 517 -4.77 2.74 -6.06
CA ASP A 517 -5.84 3.57 -6.56
C ASP A 517 -6.87 3.78 -5.44
N ASN A 518 -6.74 4.87 -4.69
CA ASN A 518 -7.65 5.21 -3.58
C ASN A 518 -9.04 5.64 -4.06
N VAL A 519 -9.15 6.03 -5.34
CA VAL A 519 -10.42 6.42 -5.95
C VAL A 519 -11.27 5.17 -6.20
N GLU A 520 -10.69 4.14 -6.81
CA GLU A 520 -11.38 2.89 -7.16
C GLU A 520 -11.18 1.77 -6.11
N ARG A 521 -10.50 2.06 -4.99
CA ARG A 521 -10.17 1.13 -3.89
C ARG A 521 -9.57 -0.19 -4.40
N ARG A 522 -8.50 -0.10 -5.17
CA ARG A 522 -7.80 -1.25 -5.77
C ARG A 522 -6.28 -1.06 -5.80
N ILE A 523 -5.55 -2.16 -5.69
CA ILE A 523 -4.10 -2.17 -5.95
C ILE A 523 -3.88 -2.94 -7.25
N GLY A 524 -2.95 -2.46 -8.07
CA GLY A 524 -2.57 -3.15 -9.28
C GLY A 524 -1.08 -3.18 -9.50
N TRP A 525 -0.65 -4.15 -10.31
CA TRP A 525 0.75 -4.35 -10.62
C TRP A 525 0.98 -4.81 -12.06
N VAL A 526 2.18 -4.52 -12.56
CA VAL A 526 2.70 -5.05 -13.81
C VAL A 526 4.23 -5.15 -13.72
N GLN A 527 4.83 -6.11 -14.42
CA GLN A 527 6.30 -6.17 -14.53
C GLN A 527 6.83 -4.95 -15.27
N SER A 528 7.91 -4.36 -14.76
CA SER A 528 8.53 -3.17 -15.33
C SER A 528 10.02 -3.14 -15.01
N ASP A 529 10.80 -2.46 -15.86
CA ASP A 529 12.24 -2.27 -15.61
C ASP A 529 12.53 -1.10 -14.64
N CYS A 530 11.50 -0.35 -14.26
CA CYS A 530 11.53 0.75 -13.31
C CYS A 530 12.52 1.88 -13.63
N ARG A 531 12.99 2.01 -14.89
CA ARG A 531 14.00 3.02 -15.26
C ARG A 531 13.49 4.45 -15.15
N LYS A 532 12.31 4.71 -15.68
CA LYS A 532 11.66 6.03 -15.67
C LYS A 532 10.15 5.88 -15.73
N PRO A 533 9.38 6.83 -15.16
CA PRO A 533 7.95 6.87 -15.35
C PRO A 533 7.63 7.11 -16.83
N GLN A 534 6.75 6.30 -17.41
CA GLN A 534 6.29 6.41 -18.80
C GLN A 534 4.84 6.86 -18.80
N ARG A 535 4.49 7.88 -19.58
CA ARG A 535 3.09 8.30 -19.64
C ARG A 535 2.29 7.29 -20.44
N ALA A 536 1.03 7.11 -20.07
CA ALA A 536 0.13 6.20 -20.74
C ALA A 536 -0.12 6.53 -22.24
N ALA A 537 0.24 7.73 -22.71
CA ALA A 537 0.17 8.12 -24.12
C ALA A 537 1.41 7.70 -24.94
N ASP A 538 2.49 7.30 -24.27
CA ASP A 538 3.78 7.00 -24.90
C ASP A 538 3.94 5.53 -25.32
N PHE A 539 2.92 4.69 -25.14
CA PHE A 539 2.92 3.34 -25.71
C PHE A 539 2.45 3.44 -27.17
N PRO A 540 3.35 3.30 -28.16
CA PRO A 540 2.92 3.14 -29.54
C PRO A 540 2.07 1.87 -29.60
N PHE A 541 0.87 2.01 -30.16
CA PHE A 541 0.02 0.88 -30.53
C PHE A 541 0.89 -0.17 -31.25
N LEU A 542 1.01 -1.35 -30.66
CA LEU A 542 1.56 -2.56 -31.28
C LEU A 542 0.42 -3.57 -31.41
#